data_AF-A0A6F8XCH3-F1
#
_entry.id   AF-A0A6F8XCH3-F1
#
_cell.length_a   1.000
_cell.length_b   1.000
_cell.length_c   1.000
_cell.angle_alpha   90.00
_cell.angle_beta   90.00
_cell.angle_gamma   90.00
#
_symmetry.space_group_name_H-M   'P 1'
#
loop_
_entity.id
_entity.type
_entity.pdbx_description
1 polymer ?
#
loop_
_entity_poly.entity_id
_entity_poly.type
_entity_poly.pdbx_seq_one_letter_code
_entity_poly.pdbx_strand_id
1 'polypeptide(L)'
;MPYTSQPAEPPFHDPLSEHRLAMLERKEPTRRLVRDVIAIRRLRKLSQAALADELGVSKRTWQEWEQGRRLPSGVGRALLERWASEQAEWSGDSGD
;
A
#
# COMPACT_ATOMS: atom_id res chain seq x y z
N MET A 1 -29.53 47.66 -23.69
CA MET A 1 -29.77 47.28 -22.28
C MET A 1 -29.08 45.95 -22.01
N PRO A 2 -28.33 45.82 -20.91
CA PRO A 2 -27.45 44.68 -20.64
C PRO A 2 -28.24 43.49 -20.10
N TYR A 3 -28.14 42.33 -20.75
CA TYR A 3 -28.56 41.09 -20.10
C TYR A 3 -27.53 40.74 -19.03
N THR A 4 -28.04 40.57 -17.81
CA THR A 4 -27.31 40.14 -16.62
C THR A 4 -26.50 38.88 -16.94
N SER A 5 -25.21 38.90 -16.56
CA SER A 5 -24.32 37.75 -16.70
C SER A 5 -24.40 36.91 -15.43
N GLN A 6 -25.24 35.86 -15.44
CA GLN A 6 -25.16 34.61 -14.64
C GLN A 6 -26.41 33.77 -14.99
N PRO A 7 -26.36 32.44 -15.18
CA PRO A 7 -25.62 31.48 -14.35
C PRO A 7 -24.58 30.65 -15.13
N ALA A 8 -23.34 30.63 -14.65
CA ALA A 8 -22.40 29.58 -15.04
C ALA A 8 -22.77 28.34 -14.22
N GLU A 9 -23.71 27.56 -14.73
CA GLU A 9 -23.91 26.19 -14.27
C GLU A 9 -22.59 25.43 -14.53
N PRO A 10 -21.88 24.93 -13.50
CA PRO A 10 -20.73 24.09 -13.75
C PRO A 10 -21.22 22.78 -14.39
N PRO A 11 -20.67 22.34 -15.54
CA PRO A 11 -21.08 21.10 -16.16
C PRO A 11 -20.58 19.93 -15.29
N PHE A 12 -21.55 19.17 -14.77
CA PHE A 12 -21.39 17.82 -14.20
C PHE A 12 -20.40 17.68 -13.03
N HIS A 13 -20.91 17.85 -11.80
CA HIS A 13 -20.37 17.10 -10.67
C HIS A 13 -20.69 15.63 -10.93
N ASP A 14 -19.75 14.88 -11.49
CA ASP A 14 -19.83 13.43 -11.56
C ASP A 14 -19.80 12.88 -10.11
N PRO A 15 -20.91 12.30 -9.60
CA PRO A 15 -20.99 11.83 -8.21
C PRO A 15 -20.12 10.59 -7.94
N LEU A 16 -19.34 10.12 -8.92
CA LEU A 16 -18.37 9.03 -8.76
C LEU A 16 -16.97 9.55 -8.37
N SER A 17 -16.78 10.87 -8.19
CA SER A 17 -15.52 11.44 -7.70
C SER A 17 -15.32 11.18 -6.20
N GLU A 18 -16.37 11.30 -5.39
CA GLU A 18 -16.32 10.98 -3.95
C GLU A 18 -16.15 9.48 -3.70
N HIS A 19 -16.75 8.63 -4.54
CA HIS A 19 -16.65 7.18 -4.41
C HIS A 19 -15.24 6.65 -4.69
N ARG A 20 -14.51 7.30 -5.62
CA ARG A 20 -13.08 7.01 -5.86
C ARG A 20 -12.19 7.49 -4.71
N LEU A 21 -12.49 8.63 -4.10
CA LEU A 21 -11.78 9.12 -2.92
C LEU A 21 -11.98 8.18 -1.72
N ALA A 22 -13.22 7.80 -1.40
CA ALA A 22 -13.53 6.87 -0.31
C ALA A 22 -12.92 5.46 -0.51
N MET A 23 -12.82 4.96 -1.76
CA MET A 23 -12.14 3.70 -2.06
C MET A 23 -10.61 3.79 -1.99
N LEU A 24 -10.02 4.95 -2.28
CA LEU A 24 -8.57 5.18 -2.13
C LEU A 24 -8.18 5.30 -0.65
N GLU A 25 -8.99 5.99 0.16
CA GLU A 25 -8.79 6.13 1.61
C GLU A 25 -8.74 4.76 2.32
N ARG A 26 -9.56 3.79 1.90
CA ARG A 26 -9.53 2.43 2.46
C ARG A 26 -8.36 1.56 1.99
N LYS A 27 -7.76 1.87 0.83
CA LYS A 27 -6.64 1.10 0.23
C LYS A 27 -5.26 1.70 0.54
N GLU A 28 -5.19 2.94 0.99
CA GLU A 28 -3.96 3.61 1.43
C GLU A 28 -3.17 2.89 2.53
N PRO A 29 -3.76 2.35 3.61
CA PRO A 29 -2.96 1.74 4.69
C PRO A 29 -2.18 0.52 4.19
N THR A 30 -2.78 -0.29 3.32
CA THR A 30 -2.13 -1.46 2.73
C THR A 30 -0.95 -1.07 1.82
N ARG A 31 -1.08 0.03 1.05
CA ARG A 31 0.00 0.51 0.18
C ARG A 31 1.17 1.07 0.99
N ARG A 32 0.89 1.74 2.11
CA ARG A 32 1.91 2.20 3.05
C ARG A 32 2.66 1.03 3.66
N LEU A 33 1.95 0.01 4.16
CA LEU A 33 2.55 -1.22 4.68
C LEU A 33 3.52 -1.87 3.68
N VAL A 34 3.14 -2.02 2.41
CA VAL A 34 4.03 -2.59 1.40
C VAL A 34 5.30 -1.73 1.22
N ARG A 35 5.17 -0.39 1.26
CA ARG A 35 6.33 0.53 1.20
C ARG A 35 7.23 0.42 2.42
N ASP A 36 6.65 0.35 3.62
CA ASP A 36 7.41 0.18 4.88
C ASP A 36 8.21 -1.13 4.84
N VAL A 37 7.57 -2.23 4.41
CA VAL A 37 8.25 -3.52 4.25
C VAL A 37 9.37 -3.46 3.21
N ILE A 38 9.21 -2.73 2.11
CA ILE A 38 10.29 -2.49 1.13
C ILE A 38 11.45 -1.71 1.77
N ALA A 39 11.16 -0.70 2.59
CA ALA A 39 12.16 0.11 3.26
C ALA A 39 12.96 -0.73 4.28
N ILE A 40 12.27 -1.51 5.12
CA ILE A 40 12.87 -2.43 6.09
C ILE A 40 13.72 -3.49 5.36
N ARG A 41 13.21 -4.07 4.28
CA ARG A 41 13.97 -5.03 3.45
C ARG A 41 15.30 -4.44 2.96
N ARG A 42 15.29 -3.17 2.52
CA ARG A 42 16.50 -2.47 2.06
C ARG A 42 17.47 -2.19 3.20
N LEU A 43 16.96 -1.77 4.36
CA LEU A 43 17.76 -1.55 5.57
C LEU A 43 18.47 -2.84 5.99
N ARG A 44 17.78 -3.98 5.91
CA ARG A 44 18.32 -5.30 6.25
C ARG A 44 19.07 -6.00 5.12
N LYS A 45 19.19 -5.37 3.94
CA LYS A 45 19.79 -5.96 2.73
C LYS A 45 19.22 -7.34 2.35
N LEU A 46 17.93 -7.55 2.62
CA LEU A 46 17.25 -8.82 2.34
C LEU A 46 16.88 -8.93 0.86
N SER A 47 17.09 -10.11 0.28
CA SER A 47 16.65 -10.42 -1.08
C SER A 47 15.13 -10.56 -1.15
N GLN A 48 14.55 -10.33 -2.34
CA GLN A 48 13.10 -10.44 -2.55
C GLN A 48 12.56 -11.85 -2.27
N ALA A 49 13.40 -12.88 -2.48
CA ALA A 49 13.09 -14.26 -2.14
C ALA A 49 13.15 -14.51 -0.63
N ALA A 50 14.16 -13.99 0.07
CA ALA A 50 14.30 -14.11 1.52
C ALA A 50 13.14 -13.42 2.26
N LEU A 51 12.75 -12.22 1.82
CA LEU A 51 11.57 -11.56 2.37
C LEU A 51 10.29 -12.39 2.16
N ALA A 52 10.13 -12.96 0.96
CA ALA A 52 8.95 -13.75 0.65
C ALA A 52 8.89 -15.02 1.51
N ASP A 53 10.04 -15.67 1.73
CA ASP A 53 10.20 -16.82 2.62
C ASP A 53 9.84 -16.47 4.08
N GLU A 54 10.37 -15.37 4.62
CA GLU A 54 10.02 -14.90 5.98
C GLU A 54 8.54 -14.54 6.13
N LEU A 55 7.93 -13.97 5.08
CA LEU A 55 6.50 -13.65 5.06
C LEU A 55 5.62 -14.90 4.83
N GLY A 56 6.20 -16.06 4.53
CA GLY A 56 5.47 -17.28 4.17
C GLY A 56 4.68 -17.16 2.86
N VAL A 57 5.10 -16.29 1.95
CA VAL A 57 4.44 -16.06 0.65
C VAL A 57 5.40 -16.33 -0.50
N SER A 58 4.86 -16.66 -1.68
CA SER A 58 5.70 -16.81 -2.87
C SER A 58 6.32 -15.48 -3.31
N LYS A 59 7.56 -15.50 -3.81
CA LYS A 59 8.20 -14.32 -4.47
C LYS A 59 7.30 -13.66 -5.51
N ARG A 60 6.51 -14.46 -6.23
CA ARG A 60 5.52 -13.98 -7.21
C ARG A 60 4.42 -13.14 -6.54
N THR A 61 3.88 -13.59 -5.41
CA THR A 61 2.88 -12.86 -4.62
C THR A 61 3.44 -11.50 -4.15
N TRP A 62 4.67 -11.50 -3.65
CA TRP A 62 5.35 -10.26 -3.26
C TRP A 62 5.53 -9.29 -4.45
N GLN A 63 5.94 -9.79 -5.61
CA GLN A 63 6.06 -8.96 -6.82
C GLN A 63 4.72 -8.36 -7.26
N GLU A 64 3.61 -9.10 -7.14
CA GLU A 64 2.28 -8.57 -7.46
C GLU A 64 1.85 -7.45 -6.49
N TRP A 65 2.27 -7.54 -5.22
CA TRP A 65 2.04 -6.50 -4.22
C TRP A 65 2.88 -5.24 -4.48
N GLU A 66 4.16 -5.41 -4.79
CA GLU A 66 5.09 -4.31 -5.12
C GLU A 66 4.67 -3.57 -6.40
N GLN A 67 4.17 -4.29 -7.40
CA GLN A 67 3.65 -3.69 -8.64
C GLN A 67 2.24 -3.10 -8.51
N GLY A 68 1.59 -3.26 -7.35
CA GLY A 68 0.22 -2.79 -7.14
C GLY A 68 -0.84 -3.54 -7.95
N ARG A 69 -0.48 -4.67 -8.59
CA ARG A 69 -1.43 -5.54 -9.30
C ARG A 69 -2.42 -6.18 -8.33
N ARG A 70 -1.94 -6.53 -7.13
CA ARG A 70 -2.75 -7.13 -6.08
C ARG A 70 -2.43 -6.46 -4.75
N LEU A 71 -3.45 -5.99 -4.03
CA LEU A 71 -3.25 -5.50 -2.67
C LEU A 71 -3.39 -6.66 -1.68
N PRO A 72 -2.48 -6.80 -0.70
CA PRO A 72 -2.67 -7.76 0.38
C PRO A 72 -3.98 -7.45 1.12
N SER A 73 -4.79 -8.47 1.35
CA SER A 73 -6.06 -8.36 2.07
C SER A 73 -6.24 -9.54 3.02
N GLY A 74 -6.92 -9.30 4.14
CA GLY A 74 -7.06 -10.29 5.22
C GLY A 74 -5.70 -10.75 5.73
N VAL A 75 -5.41 -12.04 5.55
CA VAL A 75 -4.19 -12.71 6.02
C VAL A 75 -2.91 -12.05 5.49
N GLY A 76 -2.87 -11.67 4.21
CA GLY A 76 -1.67 -11.06 3.63
C GLY A 76 -1.33 -9.69 4.22
N ARG A 77 -2.33 -8.93 4.67
CA ARG A 77 -2.12 -7.64 5.34
C ARG A 77 -1.61 -7.85 6.76
N ALA A 78 -2.23 -8.76 7.51
CA ALA A 78 -1.82 -9.08 8.87
C ALA A 78 -0.39 -9.61 8.95
N LEU A 79 0.04 -10.41 7.96
CA LEU A 79 1.43 -10.86 7.83
C LEU A 79 2.41 -9.71 7.66
N LEU A 80 2.08 -8.72 6.82
CA LEU A 80 2.91 -7.54 6.62
C LEU A 80 2.96 -6.64 7.87
N GLU A 81 1.84 -6.46 8.54
CA GLU A 81 1.76 -5.72 9.81
C GLU A 81 2.62 -6.39 10.89
N ARG A 82 2.45 -7.71 11.06
CA ARG A 82 3.24 -8.50 12.01
C ARG A 82 4.72 -8.46 11.68
N TRP A 83 5.10 -8.78 10.45
CA TRP A 83 6.50 -8.78 10.04
C TRP A 83 7.11 -7.39 10.18
N ALA A 84 6.44 -6.32 9.74
CA ALA A 84 6.96 -4.96 9.91
C ALA A 84 7.15 -4.58 11.38
N SER A 85 6.24 -5.00 12.26
CA SER A 85 6.39 -4.82 13.72
C SER A 85 7.58 -5.61 14.27
N GLU A 86 7.69 -6.90 13.93
CA GLU A 86 8.78 -7.77 14.37
C GLU A 86 10.16 -7.23 13.93
N GLN A 87 10.23 -6.63 12.74
CA GLN A 87 11.47 -6.03 12.24
C GLN A 87 11.79 -4.66 12.85
N ALA A 88 10.79 -3.93 13.35
CA ALA A 88 11.03 -2.70 14.11
C ALA A 88 11.67 -3.01 15.47
N GLU A 89 11.33 -4.17 16.04
CA GLU A 89 11.86 -4.64 17.33
C GLU A 89 13.21 -5.37 17.15
N TRP A 90 13.44 -6.00 15.99
CA TRP A 90 14.69 -6.69 15.69
C TRP A 90 15.80 -5.73 15.22
N SER A 91 16.43 -5.05 16.17
CA SER A 91 17.65 -4.23 15.94
C SER A 91 18.95 -4.86 16.49
N GLY A 92 18.98 -6.17 16.77
CA GLY A 92 20.20 -6.85 17.21
C GLY A 92 20.09 -8.37 17.12
N ASP A 93 21.22 -9.03 16.85
CA ASP A 93 21.43 -10.51 16.84
C ASP A 93 20.99 -11.19 15.54
N SER A 94 21.74 -11.90 14.70
CA SER A 94 23.06 -12.53 14.66
C SER A 94 23.39 -12.67 13.15
N GLY A 95 24.62 -12.68 12.66
CA GLY A 95 25.78 -13.33 13.26
C GLY A 95 25.78 -14.83 12.95
N ASP A 96 25.59 -15.24 11.70
CA ASP A 96 26.05 -16.54 11.18
C ASP A 96 26.90 -16.31 9.94
#